data_AF-B1WXG6-F1
#
_entry.id   AF-B1WXG6-F1
#
_cell.length_a   1.000
_cell.length_b   1.000
_cell.length_c   1.000
_cell.angle_alpha   90.00
_cell.angle_beta   90.00
_cell.angle_gamma   90.00
#
_symmetry.space_group_name_H-M   'P 1'
#
loop_
_entity.id
_entity.type
_entity.pdbx_description
1 polymer ?
#
loop_
_entity_poly.entity_id
_entity_poly.type
_entity_poly.pdbx_seq_one_letter_code
_entity_poly.pdbx_strand_id
1 'polypeptide(L)' 'MTFQDYPFAQKLITDTDGNICQVIMDFTDYQKLLETLEDEGLYRAIMEVRQEKPLTVSEALEELEKS' A
#
# COMPACT_ATOMS: atom_id res chain seq x y z
N MET A 1 -0.92 -14.56 8.80
CA MET A 1 0.07 -13.52 9.14
C MET A 1 1.11 -14.16 10.05
N THR A 2 2.39 -14.07 9.71
CA THR A 2 3.51 -14.64 10.48
C THR A 2 4.50 -13.53 10.85
N PHE A 3 5.49 -13.83 11.69
CA PHE A 3 6.53 -12.86 12.11
C PHE A 3 7.25 -12.20 10.92
N GLN A 4 7.36 -12.90 9.78
CA GLN A 4 7.97 -12.37 8.56
C GLN A 4 7.19 -11.20 7.93
N ASP A 5 5.90 -11.05 8.26
CA ASP A 5 5.07 -9.94 7.75
C ASP A 5 5.34 -8.62 8.49
N TYR A 6 6.05 -8.66 9.63
CA TYR A 6 6.36 -7.48 10.45
C TYR A 6 7.85 -7.40 10.81
N PRO A 7 8.75 -7.26 9.82
CA PRO A 7 10.20 -7.31 10.03
C PRO A 7 10.75 -6.19 10.92
N PHE A 8 9.96 -5.12 11.15
CA PHE A 8 10.30 -3.98 12.00
C PHE A 8 9.54 -3.97 13.34
N ALA A 9 8.82 -5.03 13.68
CA ALA A 9 8.12 -5.13 14.96
C ALA A 9 9.13 -5.28 16.11
N GLN A 10 9.04 -4.40 17.09
CA GLN A 10 9.78 -4.52 18.35
C GLN A 10 9.16 -5.60 19.25
N LYS A 11 7.83 -5.75 19.20
CA LYS A 11 7.12 -6.76 19.97
C LYS A 11 5.82 -7.16 19.28
N LEU A 12 5.49 -8.44 19.34
CA LEU A 12 4.18 -8.97 18.99
C LEU A 12 3.43 -9.36 20.27
N ILE A 13 2.14 -9.05 20.31
CA ILE A 13 1.24 -9.50 21.36
C ILE A 13 0.25 -10.44 20.70
N THR A 14 0.18 -11.67 21.20
CA THR A 14 -0.68 -12.73 20.67
C THR A 14 -1.81 -13.08 21.64
N ASP A 15 -2.89 -13.64 21.11
CA ASP A 15 -3.90 -14.31 21.93
C ASP A 15 -3.40 -15.66 22.46
N THR A 16 -4.28 -16.36 23.19
CA THR A 16 -4.01 -17.69 23.76
C THR A 16 -3.81 -18.78 22.71
N ASP A 17 -4.31 -18.56 21.48
CA ASP A 17 -4.18 -19.49 20.36
C ASP A 17 -2.95 -19.18 19.50
N GLY A 18 -2.19 -18.13 19.85
CA GLY A 18 -0.98 -17.70 19.16
C GLY A 18 -1.22 -16.78 17.97
N ASN A 19 -2.45 -16.29 17.76
CA ASN A 19 -2.73 -15.31 16.70
C ASN A 19 -2.23 -13.93 17.11
N ILE A 20 -1.61 -13.20 16.19
CA ILE A 20 -1.13 -11.84 16.43
C ILE A 20 -2.34 -10.91 16.59
N CYS A 21 -2.46 -10.26 17.75
CA CYS A 21 -3.51 -9.28 18.02
C CYS A 21 -2.98 -7.84 17.96
N GLN A 22 -1.72 -7.61 18.34
CA GLN A 22 -1.10 -6.30 18.29
C GLN A 22 0.37 -6.40 17.86
N VAL A 23 0.81 -5.37 17.14
CA VAL A 23 2.20 -5.17 16.70
C VAL A 23 2.68 -3.86 17.30
N ILE A 24 3.76 -3.92 18.08
CA ILE A 24 4.43 -2.75 18.64
C ILE A 24 5.66 -2.47 17.80
N MET A 25 5.80 -1.25 17.30
CA MET A 25 6.90 -0.82 16.44
C MET A 25 7.25 0.66 16.68
N ASP A 26 8.43 1.08 16.25
CA ASP A 26 8.81 2.49 16.30
C ASP A 26 7.94 3.32 15.34
N PHE A 27 7.68 4.57 15.70
CA PHE A 27 6.91 5.47 14.86
C PHE A 27 7.57 5.68 13.49
N THR A 28 8.89 5.81 13.45
CA THR A 28 9.66 6.00 12.21
C THR A 28 9.53 4.79 11.29
N ASP A 29 9.54 3.59 11.86
CA ASP A 29 9.42 2.35 11.08
C ASP A 29 7.98 2.15 10.59
N TYR A 30 6.98 2.58 11.37
CA TYR A 30 5.59 2.65 10.91
C TYR A 30 5.42 3.61 9.72
N GLN A 31 6.04 4.80 9.76
CA GLN A 31 5.98 5.75 8.64
C GLN A 31 6.59 5.15 7.36
N LYS A 32 7.77 4.53 7.45
CA LYS A 32 8.39 3.86 6.30
C LYS A 32 7.55 2.71 5.75
N LEU A 33 6.87 1.97 6.63
CA LEU A 33 5.95 0.92 6.22
C LEU A 33 4.78 1.50 5.41
N LEU A 34 4.19 2.61 5.85
CA LEU A 34 3.13 3.29 5.11
C LEU A 34 3.62 3.78 3.74
N GLU A 35 4.77 4.44 3.68
CA GLU A 35 5.36 4.91 2.42
C GLU A 35 5.56 3.76 1.43
N THR A 36 6.07 2.62 1.91
CA THR A 36 6.28 1.43 1.07
C THR A 36 4.95 0.86 0.55
N LEU A 37 3.92 0.81 1.40
CA LEU A 37 2.59 0.34 1.01
C LEU A 37 1.91 1.29 0.02
N GLU A 38 2.06 2.60 0.19
CA GLU A 38 1.55 3.63 -0.72
C GLU A 38 2.25 3.54 -2.09
N ASP A 39 3.57 3.42 -2.10
CA ASP A 39 4.34 3.24 -3.33
C ASP A 39 3.97 1.95 -4.05
N GLU A 40 3.77 0.85 -3.32
CA GLU A 40 3.31 -0.41 -3.91
C GLU A 40 1.88 -0.29 -4.45
N GLY A 41 0.99 0.38 -3.71
CA GLY A 41 -0.38 0.65 -4.15
C GLY A 41 -0.42 1.49 -5.43
N LEU A 42 0.39 2.55 -5.47
CA LEU A 42 0.56 3.41 -6.65
C LEU A 42 1.13 2.62 -7.83
N TYR A 43 2.16 1.80 -7.60
CA TYR A 43 2.75 0.95 -8.62
C TYR A 43 1.72 -0.03 -9.20
N ARG A 44 0.90 -0.67 -8.35
CA ARG A 44 -0.18 -1.56 -8.80
C ARG A 44 -1.20 -0.82 -9.66
N ALA A 45 -1.64 0.37 -9.24
CA ALA A 45 -2.57 1.18 -10.02
C ALA A 45 -2.00 1.55 -11.40
N ILE A 46 -0.72 1.95 -11.46
CA ILE A 46 -0.01 2.22 -12.73
C ILE A 46 0.03 0.95 -13.61
N MET A 47 0.27 -0.21 -13.01
CA MET A 47 0.36 -1.47 -13.74
C MET A 47 -0.99 -1.94 -14.29
N GLU A 48 -2.09 -1.71 -13.57
CA GLU A 48 -3.45 -2.04 -14.01
C GLU A 48 -3.84 -1.27 -15.28
N VAL A 49 -3.48 0.03 -15.34
CA VAL A 49 -3.80 0.90 -16.49
C VAL A 49 -2.72 0.87 -17.58
N ARG A 50 -1.68 0.04 -17.46
CA ARG A 50 -0.49 0.08 -18.34
C ARG A 50 -0.80 -0.15 -19.82
N GLN A 51 -1.88 -0.87 -20.14
CA GLN A 51 -2.29 -1.15 -21.52
C GLN A 51 -3.34 -0.17 -22.05
N GLU A 52 -3.79 0.79 -21.23
CA GLU A 52 -4.74 1.80 -21.66
C GLU A 52 -4.12 2.73 -22.69
N LYS A 53 -4.97 3.30 -23.56
CA LYS A 53 -4.53 4.28 -24.55
C LYS A 53 -4.06 5.54 -23.80
N PRO A 54 -2.79 5.97 -23.96
CA PRO A 54 -2.35 7.23 -23.39
C PRO A 54 -3.09 8.38 -24.08
N LEU A 55 -3.56 9.34 -23.28
CA LEU A 55 -4.22 10.55 -23.75
C LEU A 55 -3.32 11.76 -23.50
N THR A 56 -3.39 12.73 -24.40
CA THR A 56 -2.92 14.08 -24.13
C THR A 56 -3.84 14.78 -23.12
N VAL A 57 -3.37 15.87 -22.51
CA VAL A 57 -4.20 16.65 -21.57
C VAL A 57 -5.50 17.12 -22.22
N SER A 58 -5.46 17.55 -23.50
CA SER A 58 -6.67 17.97 -24.22
C SER A 58 -7.65 16.82 -24.39
N GLU A 59 -7.18 15.65 -24.84
CA GLU A 59 -8.04 14.47 -25.00
C GLU A 59 -8.61 13.99 -23.67
N ALA A 60 -7.83 14.02 -22.59
CA ALA A 60 -8.30 13.63 -21.26
C ALA A 60 -9.40 14.57 -20.73
N LEU A 61 -9.28 15.88 -20.97
CA LEU A 61 -10.31 16.86 -20.61
C LEU A 61 -11.60 16.65 -21.42
N GLU A 62 -11.47 16.39 -22.73
CA GLU A 62 -12.62 16.08 -23.59
C GLU A 62 -13.35 14.80 -23.13
N GLU A 63 -12.62 13.76 -22.73
CA GLU A 63 -13.24 12.53 -22.20
C GLU A 63 -13.87 12.74 -20.83
N LEU A 64 -13.28 13.57 -19.97
CA LEU A 64 -13.83 13.91 -18.65
C LEU A 64 -15.16 14.67 -18.75
N GLU A 65 -15.27 15.61 -19.69
CA GLU A 65 -16.51 16.39 -19.92
C GLU A 65 -17.65 15.55 -20.52
N LYS A 66 -17.35 14.37 -21.07
CA LYS A 66 -18.35 13.43 -21.61
C LYS A 66 -18.91 12.46 -20.56
N SER A 67 -18.27 12.33 -19.40
CA SER A 67 -18.70 11.46 -18.27
C SER A 67 -19.65 12.18 -17.32
#